data_AF-A0A1H7R0L1-F1
#
_entry.id   AF-A0A1H7R0L1-F1
#
_cell.length_a   1.000
_cell.length_b   1.000
_cell.length_c   1.000
_cell.angle_alpha   90.00
_cell.angle_beta   90.00
_cell.angle_gamma   90.00
#
_symmetry.space_group_name_H-M   'P 1'
#
loop_
_entity.id
_entity.type
_entity.pdbx_description
1 polymer ?
#
loop_
_entity_poly.entity_id
_entity_poly.type
_entity_poly.pdbx_seq_one_letter_code
_entity_poly.pdbx_strand_id
1 'polypeptide(L)'
;MWDFNEQDESRLLDMLFRISGMSEQPRQDDYQLVTSCLHHPRSEIRERAILIGGLRWKDQTVLGYFQGALVGGREPDDENRRLMIECLVAQSVAQEDDPEGLVAFLRRLSFDLPRASMTCKAAFAGVERLRGRMDAQAYASLDYDQLQLGNARLLS
;
A
#
# COMPACT_ATOMS: atom_id res chain seq x y z
N MET A 1 8.36 8.47 24.51
CA MET A 1 8.30 6.99 24.39
C MET A 1 6.95 6.62 24.96
N TRP A 2 6.02 6.17 24.12
CA TRP A 2 4.66 5.87 24.55
C TRP A 2 4.64 4.43 25.06
N ASP A 3 4.62 4.23 26.38
CA ASP A 3 4.36 2.92 27.00
C ASP A 3 2.85 2.68 26.97
N PHE A 4 2.37 2.03 25.91
CA PHE A 4 1.00 1.52 25.89
C PHE A 4 0.97 0.18 26.64
N ASN A 5 0.10 0.07 27.63
CA ASN A 5 -0.22 -1.22 28.25
C ASN A 5 -1.12 -2.02 27.29
N GLU A 6 -1.09 -3.35 27.31
CA GLU A 6 -1.88 -4.24 26.42
C GLU A 6 -3.39 -3.91 26.42
N GLN A 7 -3.91 -3.41 27.55
CA GLN A 7 -5.29 -2.98 27.69
C GLN A 7 -5.62 -1.73 26.85
N ASP A 8 -4.66 -0.81 26.69
CA ASP A 8 -4.84 0.38 25.88
C ASP A 8 -4.74 0.05 24.38
N GLU A 9 -3.88 -0.90 24.01
CA GLU A 9 -3.78 -1.39 22.64
C GLU A 9 -5.03 -2.15 22.19
N SER A 10 -5.61 -2.96 23.09
CA SER A 10 -6.87 -3.66 22.81
C SER A 10 -8.02 -2.67 22.57
N ARG A 11 -8.11 -1.63 23.41
CA ARG A 11 -9.08 -0.54 23.22
C ARG A 11 -8.85 0.21 21.92
N LEU A 12 -7.59 0.44 21.56
CA LEU A 12 -7.22 1.11 20.32
C LEU A 12 -7.66 0.28 19.09
N LEU A 13 -7.45 -1.04 19.11
CA LEU A 13 -7.93 -1.93 18.06
C LEU A 13 -9.46 -1.92 17.97
N ASP A 14 -10.17 -1.92 19.09
CA ASP A 14 -11.64 -1.81 19.10
C ASP A 14 -12.13 -0.47 18.53
N MET A 15 -11.38 0.62 18.76
CA MET A 15 -11.67 1.93 18.16
C MET A 15 -11.45 1.90 16.65
N LEU A 16 -10.31 1.38 16.19
CA LEU A 16 -10.02 1.23 14.76
C LEU A 16 -11.03 0.33 14.06
N PHE A 17 -11.45 -0.77 14.70
CA PHE A 17 -12.49 -1.64 14.18
C PHE A 17 -13.82 -0.89 14.00
N ARG A 18 -14.24 -0.11 15.00
CA ARG A 18 -15.45 0.73 14.90
C ARG A 18 -15.35 1.74 13.76
N ILE A 19 -14.22 2.44 13.64
CA ILE A 19 -13.97 3.40 12.56
C ILE A 19 -14.05 2.72 11.20
N SER A 20 -13.51 1.52 11.05
CA SER A 20 -13.54 0.78 9.77
C SER A 20 -14.96 0.48 9.27
N GLY A 21 -15.93 0.36 10.18
CA GLY A 21 -17.34 0.14 9.86
C GLY A 21 -18.12 1.41 9.51
N MET A 22 -17.55 2.60 9.71
CA MET A 22 -18.23 3.86 9.42
C MET A 22 -18.34 4.07 7.90
N SER A 23 -19.50 4.55 7.46
CA SER A 23 -19.78 4.89 6.06
C SER A 23 -19.79 6.40 5.80
N GLU A 24 -19.70 7.19 6.86
CA GLU A 24 -19.62 8.65 6.81
C GLU A 24 -18.17 9.09 6.59
N GLN A 25 -17.99 10.36 6.19
CA GLN A 25 -16.65 10.96 6.19
C GLN A 25 -16.05 10.93 7.59
N PRO A 26 -14.72 10.76 7.70
CA PRO A 26 -14.06 10.70 9.00
C PRO A 26 -14.27 12.00 9.77
N ARG A 27 -14.58 11.87 11.06
CA ARG A 27 -14.48 13.02 11.98
C ARG A 27 -13.02 13.36 12.16
N GLN A 28 -12.73 14.60 12.52
CA GLN A 28 -11.36 15.06 12.74
C GLN A 28 -10.62 14.20 13.76
N ASP A 29 -11.29 13.82 14.84
CA ASP A 29 -10.70 12.96 15.89
C ASP A 29 -10.37 11.56 15.35
N ASP A 30 -11.26 10.96 14.54
CA ASP A 30 -11.03 9.66 13.91
C ASP A 30 -9.84 9.73 12.96
N TYR A 31 -9.74 10.82 12.19
CA TYR A 31 -8.62 11.06 11.28
C TYR A 31 -7.29 11.16 12.04
N GLN A 32 -7.26 11.92 13.15
CA GLN A 32 -6.07 12.07 14.00
C GLN A 32 -5.66 10.74 14.64
N LEU A 33 -6.63 9.96 15.11
CA LEU A 33 -6.38 8.63 15.67
C LEU A 33 -5.74 7.72 14.62
N VAL A 34 -6.36 7.58 13.45
CA VAL A 34 -5.89 6.69 12.38
C VAL A 34 -4.52 7.10 11.87
N THR A 35 -4.28 8.39 11.63
CA THR A 35 -2.97 8.88 11.17
C THR A 35 -1.87 8.68 12.22
N SER A 36 -2.19 8.84 13.51
CA SER A 36 -1.25 8.53 14.59
C SER A 36 -0.91 7.03 14.63
N CYS A 37 -1.90 6.17 14.37
CA CYS A 37 -1.71 4.72 14.35
C CYS A 37 -0.78 4.23 13.24
N LEU A 38 -0.58 4.99 12.16
CA LEU A 38 0.40 4.66 11.10
C LEU A 38 1.85 4.61 11.62
N HIS A 39 2.12 5.21 12.78
CA HIS A 39 3.43 5.23 13.43
C HIS A 39 3.52 4.32 14.67
N HIS A 40 2.50 3.49 14.91
CA HIS A 40 2.43 2.66 16.10
C HIS A 40 3.50 1.54 16.08
N PRO A 41 4.11 1.15 17.23
CA PRO A 41 5.10 0.07 17.27
C PRO A 41 4.58 -1.29 16.78
N ARG A 42 3.33 -1.65 17.11
CA ARG A 42 2.69 -2.89 16.66
C ARG A 42 2.25 -2.84 15.21
N SER A 43 2.65 -3.84 14.42
CA SER A 43 2.30 -3.95 13.00
C SER A 43 0.79 -4.06 12.79
N GLU A 44 0.07 -4.80 13.64
CA GLU A 44 -1.38 -5.03 13.53
C GLU A 44 -2.18 -3.71 13.64
N ILE A 45 -1.72 -2.78 14.47
CA ILE A 45 -2.35 -1.45 14.61
C ILE A 45 -2.09 -0.60 13.36
N ARG A 46 -0.85 -0.64 12.84
CA ARG A 46 -0.51 0.02 11.57
C ARG A 46 -1.32 -0.55 10.41
N GLU A 47 -1.47 -1.87 10.34
CA GLU A 47 -2.26 -2.58 9.32
C GLU A 47 -3.69 -2.04 9.24
N ARG A 48 -4.36 -1.94 10.40
CA ARG A 48 -5.72 -1.39 10.47
C ARG A 48 -5.77 0.06 10.03
N ALA A 49 -4.82 0.88 10.46
CA ALA A 49 -4.73 2.27 10.03
C ALA A 49 -4.51 2.42 8.51
N ILE A 50 -3.68 1.55 7.92
CA ILE A 50 -3.42 1.49 6.47
C ILE A 50 -4.71 1.19 5.72
N LEU A 51 -5.44 0.15 6.14
CA LEU A 51 -6.70 -0.24 5.51
C LEU A 51 -7.78 0.86 5.62
N ILE A 52 -7.89 1.50 6.78
CA ILE A 52 -8.87 2.58 6.98
C ILE A 52 -8.53 3.80 6.11
N GLY A 53 -7.32 4.35 6.25
CA GLY A 53 -6.97 5.58 5.53
C GLY A 53 -6.81 5.36 4.02
N GLY A 54 -6.16 4.26 3.63
CA GLY A 54 -5.81 3.97 2.25
C GLY A 54 -6.93 3.39 1.41
N LEU A 55 -7.69 2.44 1.94
CA LEU A 55 -8.72 1.73 1.17
C LEU A 55 -10.13 2.23 1.46
N ARG A 56 -10.46 2.44 2.74
CA ARG A 56 -11.81 2.84 3.14
C ARG A 56 -12.05 4.32 2.84
N TRP A 57 -11.18 5.19 3.30
CA TRP A 57 -11.30 6.64 3.07
C TRP A 57 -10.72 7.07 1.73
N LYS A 58 -9.78 6.30 1.18
CA LYS A 58 -9.04 6.67 -0.05
C LYS A 58 -8.40 8.05 0.05
N ASP A 59 -7.92 8.37 1.26
CA ASP A 59 -7.45 9.70 1.60
C ASP A 59 -6.12 10.00 0.90
N GLN A 60 -6.08 11.08 0.13
CA GLN A 60 -4.89 11.43 -0.66
C GLN A 60 -3.67 11.74 0.19
N THR A 61 -3.85 12.29 1.39
CA THR A 61 -2.73 12.60 2.29
C THR A 61 -2.14 11.32 2.85
N VAL A 62 -2.99 10.36 3.25
CA VAL A 62 -2.54 9.02 3.70
C VAL A 62 -1.85 8.25 2.56
N LEU A 63 -2.38 8.29 1.34
CA LEU A 63 -1.75 7.65 0.19
C LEU A 63 -0.39 8.29 -0.15
N GLY A 64 -0.28 9.61 -0.07
CA GLY A 64 1.00 10.31 -0.20
C GLY A 64 2.00 9.90 0.88
N TYR A 65 1.52 9.69 2.12
CA TYR A 65 2.34 9.13 3.19
C TYR A 65 2.85 7.72 2.85
N PHE A 66 2.01 6.82 2.31
CA PHE A 66 2.44 5.48 1.90
C PHE A 66 3.56 5.52 0.87
N GLN A 67 3.46 6.39 -0.14
CA GLN A 67 4.51 6.56 -1.14
C GLN A 67 5.85 6.93 -0.48
N GLY A 68 5.83 7.90 0.44
CA GLY A 68 7.02 8.32 1.18
C GLY A 68 7.56 7.24 2.12
N ALA A 69 6.69 6.50 2.80
CA ALA A 69 7.07 5.42 3.71
C ALA A 69 7.72 4.25 2.97
N LEU A 70 7.16 3.87 1.81
CA LEU A 70 7.73 2.83 0.95
C LEU A 70 9.10 3.25 0.43
N VAL A 71 9.23 4.41 -0.24
CA VAL A 71 10.51 4.89 -0.80
C VAL A 71 11.58 5.07 0.30
N GLY A 72 11.19 5.55 1.47
CA GLY A 72 12.10 5.74 2.59
C GLY A 72 12.41 4.48 3.39
N GLY A 73 11.82 3.33 3.06
CA GLY A 73 11.97 2.08 3.82
C GLY A 73 11.51 2.18 5.28
N ARG A 74 10.51 3.02 5.56
CA ARG A 74 10.09 3.37 6.94
C ARG A 74 9.06 2.43 7.55
N GLU A 75 8.30 1.71 6.74
CA GLU A 75 7.43 0.64 7.23
C GLU A 75 8.29 -0.63 7.39
N PRO A 76 8.49 -1.16 8.61
CA PRO A 76 9.35 -2.33 8.83
C PRO A 76 8.68 -3.67 8.51
N ASP A 77 7.35 -3.75 8.48
CA ASP A 77 6.61 -4.99 8.24
C ASP A 77 6.32 -5.23 6.75
N ASP A 78 6.55 -6.47 6.27
CA ASP A 78 6.38 -6.84 4.86
C ASP A 78 4.91 -6.82 4.41
N GLU A 79 3.98 -7.26 5.25
CA GLU A 79 2.56 -7.29 4.92
C GLU A 79 2.00 -5.87 4.86
N ASN A 80 2.40 -5.00 5.79
CA ASN A 80 2.04 -3.59 5.74
C ASN A 80 2.58 -2.89 4.49
N ARG A 81 3.83 -3.17 4.09
CA ARG A 81 4.37 -2.66 2.80
C ARG A 81 3.52 -3.13 1.63
N ARG A 82 3.14 -4.41 1.62
CA ARG A 82 2.27 -4.99 0.59
C ARG A 82 0.90 -4.30 0.56
N LEU A 83 0.26 -4.09 1.72
CA LEU A 83 -1.02 -3.40 1.82
C LEU A 83 -0.95 -1.95 1.35
N MET A 84 0.10 -1.22 1.69
CA MET A 84 0.33 0.14 1.18
C MET A 84 0.38 0.17 -0.35
N ILE A 85 1.05 -0.79 -0.98
CA ILE A 85 1.11 -0.94 -2.44
C ILE A 85 -0.29 -1.25 -3.00
N GLU A 86 -1.02 -2.18 -2.39
CA GLU A 86 -2.39 -2.53 -2.82
C GLU A 86 -3.33 -1.33 -2.75
N CYS A 87 -3.26 -0.50 -1.70
CA CYS A 87 -4.04 0.73 -1.61
C CYS A 87 -3.73 1.71 -2.75
N LEU A 88 -2.44 1.90 -3.09
CA LEU A 88 -2.03 2.78 -4.19
C LEU A 88 -2.50 2.25 -5.56
N VAL A 89 -2.42 0.94 -5.78
CA VAL A 89 -2.93 0.29 -6.99
C VAL A 89 -4.45 0.45 -7.08
N ALA A 90 -5.17 0.14 -6.01
CA ALA A 90 -6.63 0.24 -5.96
C ALA A 90 -7.09 1.68 -6.26
N GLN A 91 -6.37 2.67 -5.76
CA GLN A 91 -6.66 4.07 -6.03
C GLN A 91 -6.46 4.42 -7.52
N SER A 92 -5.30 4.09 -8.07
CA SER A 92 -4.97 4.39 -9.47
C SER A 92 -5.92 3.72 -10.45
N VAL A 93 -6.32 2.47 -10.19
CA VAL A 93 -7.29 1.73 -11.01
C VAL A 93 -8.69 2.33 -10.88
N ALA A 94 -9.11 2.73 -9.68
CA ALA A 94 -10.46 3.24 -9.46
C ALA A 94 -10.68 4.66 -10.00
N GLN A 95 -9.63 5.49 -10.06
CA GLN A 95 -9.74 6.88 -10.52
C GLN A 95 -9.40 7.07 -12.01
N GLU A 96 -8.84 6.06 -12.67
CA GLU A 96 -8.28 6.19 -14.04
C GLU A 96 -7.23 7.32 -14.19
N ASP A 97 -6.77 7.91 -13.08
CA ASP A 97 -6.18 9.26 -13.09
C ASP A 97 -4.69 9.27 -13.47
N ASP A 98 -3.92 8.21 -13.17
CA ASP A 98 -2.50 8.15 -13.56
C ASP A 98 -1.88 6.73 -13.48
N PRO A 99 -2.12 5.86 -14.48
CA PRO A 99 -1.49 4.55 -14.52
C PRO A 99 0.01 4.62 -14.83
N GLU A 100 0.49 5.64 -15.53
CA GLU A 100 1.92 5.79 -15.86
C GLU A 100 2.75 6.18 -14.63
N GLY A 101 2.25 7.11 -13.81
CA GLY A 101 2.90 7.50 -12.56
C GLY A 101 2.97 6.37 -11.55
N LEU A 102 1.90 5.57 -11.41
CA LEU A 102 1.93 4.35 -10.58
C LEU A 102 2.97 3.35 -11.09
N VAL A 103 3.01 3.12 -12.39
CA VAL A 103 3.98 2.19 -13.00
C VAL A 103 5.42 2.66 -12.78
N ALA A 104 5.69 3.95 -12.97
CA ALA A 104 7.01 4.54 -12.71
C ALA A 104 7.40 4.39 -11.23
N PHE A 105 6.45 4.59 -10.32
CA PHE A 105 6.64 4.42 -8.89
C PHE A 105 6.97 2.97 -8.51
N LEU A 106 6.20 1.99 -9.01
CA LEU A 106 6.44 0.56 -8.75
C LEU A 106 7.80 0.09 -9.29
N ARG A 107 8.20 0.59 -10.47
CA ARG A 107 9.54 0.35 -11.01
C ARG A 107 10.60 0.86 -10.04
N ARG A 108 10.50 2.11 -9.60
CA ARG A 108 11.45 2.70 -8.64
C ARG A 108 11.55 1.87 -7.35
N LEU A 109 10.43 1.50 -6.75
CA LEU A 109 10.42 0.68 -5.53
C LEU A 109 11.12 -0.67 -5.71
N SER A 110 10.97 -1.31 -6.88
CA SER A 110 11.60 -2.60 -7.15
C SER A 110 13.13 -2.56 -7.19
N PHE A 111 13.71 -1.39 -7.48
CA PHE A 111 15.16 -1.18 -7.51
C PHE A 111 15.73 -0.80 -6.15
N ASP A 112 15.03 0.10 -5.45
CA ASP A 112 15.55 0.72 -4.24
C ASP A 112 15.39 -0.17 -2.99
N LEU A 113 14.53 -1.21 -3.04
CA LEU A 113 14.17 -2.03 -1.88
C LEU A 113 14.25 -3.54 -2.16
N PRO A 114 15.32 -4.23 -1.72
CA PRO A 114 15.47 -5.68 -1.90
C PRO A 114 14.33 -6.51 -1.32
N ARG A 115 13.65 -6.02 -0.28
CA ARG A 115 12.54 -6.71 0.41
C ARG A 115 11.15 -6.42 -0.16
N ALA A 116 10.94 -5.27 -0.83
CA ALA A 116 9.67 -4.95 -1.50
C ALA A 116 9.55 -5.58 -2.91
N SER A 117 10.58 -6.31 -3.34
CA SER A 117 10.79 -6.86 -4.68
C SER A 117 9.55 -7.57 -5.23
N MET A 118 9.00 -8.55 -4.52
CA MET A 118 7.97 -9.43 -5.10
C MET A 118 6.60 -8.77 -5.22
N THR A 119 6.16 -8.08 -4.18
CA THR A 119 4.86 -7.40 -4.22
C THR A 119 4.86 -6.25 -5.23
N CYS A 120 5.95 -5.48 -5.31
CA CYS A 120 6.09 -4.43 -6.33
C CYS A 120 6.06 -5.00 -7.75
N LYS A 121 6.75 -6.12 -7.98
CA LYS A 121 6.77 -6.83 -9.26
C LYS A 121 5.39 -7.39 -9.63
N ALA A 122 4.68 -8.00 -8.68
CA ALA A 122 3.32 -8.51 -8.87
C ALA A 122 2.33 -7.38 -9.16
N ALA A 123 2.39 -6.29 -8.40
CA ALA A 123 1.58 -5.10 -8.63
C ALA A 123 1.85 -4.50 -10.02
N PHE A 124 3.12 -4.38 -10.41
CA PHE A 124 3.51 -3.88 -11.74
C PHE A 124 2.92 -4.74 -12.86
N ALA A 125 3.10 -6.06 -12.78
CA ALA A 125 2.59 -6.99 -13.78
C ALA A 125 1.06 -6.95 -13.89
N GLY A 126 0.37 -6.90 -12.74
CA GLY A 126 -1.08 -6.76 -12.68
C GLY A 126 -1.57 -5.47 -13.34
N VAL A 127 -0.91 -4.34 -13.08
CA VAL A 127 -1.24 -3.06 -13.71
C VAL A 127 -1.02 -3.11 -15.22
N GLU A 128 0.12 -3.62 -15.70
CA GLU A 128 0.37 -3.75 -17.14
C GLU A 128 -0.62 -4.69 -17.84
N ARG A 129 -1.09 -5.75 -17.16
CA ARG A 129 -2.14 -6.65 -17.65
C ARG A 129 -3.50 -5.96 -17.75
N LEU A 130 -3.89 -5.17 -16.74
CA LEU A 130 -5.14 -4.40 -16.75
C LEU A 130 -5.14 -3.33 -17.85
N ARG A 131 -3.98 -2.77 -18.16
CA ARG A 131 -3.79 -1.80 -19.26
C ARG A 131 -3.76 -2.43 -20.65
N GLY A 132 -3.88 -3.76 -20.76
CA GLY A 132 -3.78 -4.48 -22.02
C GLY A 132 -2.38 -4.47 -22.64
N ARG A 133 -1.37 -4.05 -21.88
CA ARG A 133 0.03 -4.05 -22.32
C ARG A 133 0.65 -5.43 -22.14
N MET A 134 0.18 -6.23 -21.18
CA MET A 134 0.58 -7.63 -21.03
C MET A 134 -0.60 -8.55 -21.36
N ASP A 135 -0.38 -9.61 -22.13
CA ASP A 135 -1.42 -10.62 -22.38
C ASP A 135 -1.55 -11.62 -21.22
N ALA A 136 -2.61 -12.44 -21.26
CA ALA A 136 -2.91 -13.39 -20.20
C ALA A 136 -1.89 -14.54 -20.12
N GLN A 137 -1.29 -14.94 -21.23
CA GLN A 137 -0.31 -16.02 -21.29
C GLN A 137 1.03 -15.56 -20.71
N ALA A 138 1.51 -14.39 -21.14
CA ALA A 138 2.69 -13.72 -20.61
C ALA A 138 2.57 -13.52 -19.10
N TYR A 139 1.42 -13.02 -18.63
CA TYR A 139 1.14 -12.85 -17.20
C TYR A 139 1.18 -14.18 -16.43
N ALA A 140 0.56 -15.24 -16.96
CA ALA A 140 0.54 -16.56 -16.31
C ALA A 140 1.92 -17.24 -16.26
N SER A 141 2.83 -16.88 -17.16
CA SER A 141 4.19 -17.42 -17.23
C SER A 141 5.23 -16.65 -16.42
N LEU A 142 4.84 -15.60 -15.69
CA LEU A 142 5.78 -14.76 -14.95
C LEU A 142 6.46 -15.52 -13.82
N ASP A 143 7.77 -15.66 -13.94
CA ASP A 143 8.65 -15.92 -12.80
C ASP A 143 9.05 -14.58 -12.17
N TYR A 144 8.40 -14.24 -11.07
CA TYR A 144 8.62 -12.98 -10.36
C TYR A 144 10.02 -12.89 -9.73
N ASP A 145 10.69 -14.02 -9.48
CA ASP A 145 12.08 -14.00 -9.01
C ASP A 145 13.02 -13.49 -10.13
N GLN A 146 12.71 -13.84 -11.37
CA GLN A 146 13.48 -13.46 -12.56
C GLN A 146 13.03 -12.14 -13.20
N LEU A 147 11.88 -11.58 -12.78
CA LEU A 147 11.35 -10.35 -13.37
C LEU A 147 12.26 -9.14 -13.08
N GLN A 148 12.93 -8.63 -14.12
CA GLN A 148 13.70 -7.39 -14.05
C GLN A 148 12.85 -6.22 -14.58
N LEU A 149 12.50 -5.28 -13.71
CA LEU A 149 11.68 -4.12 -14.07
C LEU A 149 12.47 -2.98 -14.75
N GLY A 150 13.67 -3.29 -15.26
CA GLY A 150 14.71 -2.31 -15.49
C GLY A 150 15.09 -1.95 -16.91
N ASN A 151 14.43 -2.49 -17.91
CA ASN A 151 14.53 -1.95 -19.27
C ASN A 151 13.17 -2.10 -19.94
N ALA A 152 12.80 -1.11 -20.75
CA ALA A 152 11.57 -1.03 -21.54
C ALA A 152 11.48 -2.10 -22.66
N ARG A 153 11.79 -3.35 -22.34
CA ARG A 153 11.62 -4.53 -23.18
C ARG A 153 11.01 -5.65 -22.33
N LEU A 154 9.75 -5.47 -21.95
CA LEU A 154 8.91 -6.60 -21.56
C LEU A 154 7.81 -6.88 -22.56
N LEU A 155 7.86 -6.22 -23.73
CA LEU A 155 6.88 -6.38 -24.82
C LEU A 155 7.58 -6.16 -26.16
N SER A 156 8.22 -7.21 -26.67
CA SER A 156 8.52 -7.37 -28.09
C SER A 156 8.01 -8.72 -28.53
#